data_AF-A0A349E0N4-F1
#
_entry.id   AF-A0A349E0N4-F1
#
_cell.length_a   1.000
_cell.length_b   1.000
_cell.length_c   1.000
_cell.angle_alpha   90.00
_cell.angle_beta   90.00
_cell.angle_gamma   90.00
#
_symmetry.space_group_name_H-M   'P 1'
#
loop_
_entity.id
_entity.type
_entity.pdbx_description
1 polymer ?
#
loop_
_entity_poly.entity_id
_entity_poly.type
_entity_poly.pdbx_seq_one_letter_code
_entity_poly.pdbx_strand_id
1 'polypeptide(L)'
;MKKVFYLLLIFTCLWTIGVQIQTIPQNPNKTDAKGRRKGTWTTLYDKDWKVVMDTNITKFYRIITYKDDLPVGKVRDYYRTGAIQWTGKLLKDRPSEVKDGKCLWYDKNGNITQENWYRKGALLKPKIAIDSNWYKSILADYNMIKMEVAFED
;
A
#
# COMPACT_ATOMS: atom_id res chain seq x y z
N MET A 1 -7.36 -7.68 -60.88
CA MET A 1 -8.53 -7.42 -60.00
C MET A 1 -8.14 -7.69 -58.56
N LYS A 2 -8.23 -6.64 -57.73
CA LYS A 2 -7.72 -6.47 -56.37
C LYS A 2 -8.49 -7.32 -55.33
N LYS A 3 -8.21 -8.62 -55.21
CA LYS A 3 -8.96 -9.48 -54.25
C LYS A 3 -8.15 -10.44 -53.37
N VAL A 4 -6.81 -10.39 -53.34
CA VAL A 4 -6.03 -11.32 -52.48
C VAL A 4 -5.02 -10.64 -51.54
N PHE A 5 -4.96 -9.31 -51.53
CA PHE A 5 -3.98 -8.58 -50.71
C PHE A 5 -4.44 -8.18 -49.29
N TYR A 6 -5.65 -8.60 -48.86
CA TYR A 6 -6.21 -8.21 -47.56
C TYR A 6 -6.18 -9.29 -46.48
N LEU A 7 -5.44 -10.39 -46.68
CA LEU A 7 -5.36 -11.51 -45.73
C LEU A 7 -3.96 -11.72 -45.12
N LEU A 8 -3.06 -10.74 -45.30
CA LEU A 8 -1.69 -10.77 -44.76
C LEU A 8 -1.38 -9.52 -43.90
N LEU A 9 -2.40 -8.87 -43.35
CA LEU A 9 -2.27 -7.67 -42.50
C LEU A 9 -3.07 -7.75 -41.18
N ILE A 10 -3.47 -8.95 -40.76
CA ILE A 10 -4.15 -9.20 -39.47
C ILE A 10 -3.42 -10.30 -38.68
N PHE A 11 -2.10 -10.45 -38.82
CA PHE A 11 -1.36 -11.50 -38.10
C PHE A 11 -0.09 -11.06 -37.37
N THR A 12 0.19 -9.75 -37.25
CA THR A 12 1.40 -9.27 -36.54
C THR A 12 1.12 -8.34 -35.36
N CYS A 13 -0.15 -8.11 -35.00
CA CYS A 13 -0.50 -7.40 -33.76
C CYS A 13 -0.89 -8.35 -32.61
N LEU A 14 -0.38 -9.59 -32.60
CA LEU A 14 -0.14 -10.29 -31.35
C LEU A 14 1.16 -9.74 -30.77
N TRP A 15 1.09 -8.44 -30.39
CA TRP A 15 2.04 -7.85 -29.48
C TRP A 15 2.07 -8.74 -28.25
N THR A 16 3.22 -9.35 -28.04
CA THR A 16 3.56 -10.00 -26.80
C THR A 16 3.29 -9.00 -25.68
N ILE A 17 2.19 -9.16 -24.95
CA ILE A 17 2.04 -8.53 -23.65
C ILE A 17 3.06 -9.26 -22.79
N GLY A 18 4.31 -8.83 -22.86
CA GLY A 18 5.34 -9.27 -21.94
C GLY A 18 4.83 -8.91 -20.56
N VAL A 19 4.53 -9.93 -19.76
CA VAL A 19 4.26 -9.74 -18.34
C VAL A 19 5.55 -9.15 -17.77
N GLN A 20 5.57 -7.83 -17.62
CA GLN A 20 6.67 -7.14 -16.95
C GLN A 20 6.58 -7.54 -15.48
N ILE A 21 7.31 -8.58 -15.10
CA ILE A 21 7.52 -8.91 -13.69
C ILE A 21 8.33 -7.75 -13.11
N GLN A 22 7.66 -6.85 -12.40
CA GLN A 22 8.33 -5.78 -11.70
C GLN A 22 9.18 -6.39 -10.58
N THR A 23 10.48 -6.10 -10.60
CA THR A 23 11.37 -6.52 -9.52
C THR A 23 11.14 -5.66 -8.28
N ILE A 24 11.29 -6.26 -7.11
CA ILE A 24 11.19 -5.53 -5.85
C ILE A 24 12.37 -4.55 -5.78
N PRO A 25 12.13 -3.23 -5.64
CA PRO A 25 13.20 -2.23 -5.62
C PRO A 25 14.17 -2.48 -4.47
N GLN A 26 15.47 -2.50 -4.77
CA GLN A 26 16.53 -2.64 -3.78
C GLN A 26 16.98 -1.25 -3.33
N ASN A 27 16.55 -0.85 -2.13
CA ASN A 27 17.01 0.37 -1.49
C ASN A 27 18.08 0.03 -0.44
N PRO A 28 19.10 0.88 -0.24
CA PRO A 28 20.24 0.53 0.60
C PRO A 28 19.95 0.51 2.10
N ASN A 29 18.73 0.88 2.53
CA ASN A 29 18.26 0.78 3.91
C ASN A 29 19.27 1.31 4.95
N LYS A 30 19.82 2.50 4.69
CA LYS A 30 20.94 3.06 5.48
C LYS A 30 20.46 3.72 6.78
N THR A 31 21.26 3.56 7.82
CA THR A 31 21.17 4.32 9.08
C THR A 31 22.34 5.30 9.19
N ASP A 32 22.19 6.33 10.03
CA ASP A 32 23.30 7.19 10.44
C ASP A 32 24.13 6.56 11.58
N ALA A 33 25.19 7.25 12.02
CA ALA A 33 26.06 6.79 13.11
C ALA A 33 25.33 6.58 14.46
N LYS A 34 24.11 7.10 14.62
CA LYS A 34 23.26 6.91 15.80
C LYS A 34 22.20 5.82 15.59
N GLY A 35 22.25 5.09 14.47
CA GLY A 35 21.28 4.06 14.11
C GLY A 35 19.94 4.60 13.58
N ARG A 36 19.83 5.90 13.31
CA ARG A 36 18.58 6.50 12.81
C ARG A 36 18.45 6.28 11.32
N ARG A 37 17.28 5.82 10.87
CA ARG A 37 17.02 5.53 9.45
C ARG A 37 17.05 6.81 8.61
N LYS A 38 17.64 6.72 7.42
CA LYS A 38 17.76 7.83 6.46
C LYS A 38 17.50 7.33 5.04
N GLY A 39 16.88 8.21 4.24
CA GLY A 39 16.61 7.95 2.84
C GLY A 39 15.48 6.95 2.63
N THR A 40 15.35 6.47 1.39
CA THR A 40 14.31 5.50 1.02
C THR A 40 14.72 4.11 1.44
N TRP A 41 13.75 3.37 1.97
CA TRP A 41 13.89 1.99 2.43
C TRP A 41 12.89 1.10 1.71
N THR A 42 13.32 -0.14 1.46
CA THR A 42 12.44 -1.25 1.09
C THR A 42 12.42 -2.26 2.23
N THR A 43 11.24 -2.56 2.75
CA THR A 43 11.06 -3.60 3.77
C THR A 43 10.15 -4.69 3.23
N LEU A 44 10.56 -5.95 3.38
CA LEU A 44 9.81 -7.11 2.89
C LEU A 44 8.98 -7.71 4.02
N TYR A 45 7.79 -8.18 3.68
CA TYR A 45 6.86 -8.78 4.63
C TYR A 45 6.29 -10.09 4.14
N ASP A 46 6.05 -11.02 5.06
CA ASP A 46 5.29 -12.25 4.81
C ASP A 46 3.77 -11.98 4.72
N LYS A 47 2.97 -13.04 4.66
CA LYS A 47 1.49 -12.94 4.61
C LYS A 47 0.86 -12.31 5.86
N ASP A 48 1.58 -12.31 6.98
CA ASP A 48 1.11 -11.85 8.29
C ASP A 48 1.71 -10.48 8.66
N TRP A 49 2.29 -9.76 7.69
CA TRP A 49 2.97 -8.48 7.87
C TRP A 49 4.17 -8.53 8.83
N LYS A 50 4.83 -9.68 8.95
CA LYS A 50 6.10 -9.80 9.67
C LYS A 50 7.26 -9.53 8.72
N VAL A 51 8.26 -8.78 9.20
CA VAL A 51 9.45 -8.47 8.41
C VAL A 51 10.22 -9.75 8.10
N VAL A 52 10.56 -9.93 6.82
CA VAL A 52 11.35 -11.07 6.33
C VAL A 52 12.52 -10.58 5.49
N MET A 53 13.53 -11.44 5.33
CA MET A 53 14.70 -11.18 4.47
C MET A 53 14.63 -12.01 3.17
N ASP A 54 13.84 -13.09 3.16
CA ASP A 54 13.72 -14.00 2.04
C ASP A 54 12.61 -13.57 1.06
N THR A 55 13.00 -13.37 -0.19
CA THR A 55 12.10 -12.97 -1.28
C THR A 55 11.14 -14.09 -1.69
N ASN A 56 11.42 -15.36 -1.37
CA ASN A 56 10.54 -16.49 -1.68
C ASN A 56 9.26 -16.48 -0.83
N ILE A 57 9.39 -16.15 0.45
CA ILE A 57 8.26 -16.06 1.39
C ILE A 57 7.60 -14.67 1.41
N THR A 58 8.26 -13.66 0.83
CA THR A 58 7.73 -12.30 0.72
C THR A 58 6.38 -12.29 -0.01
N LYS A 59 5.37 -11.66 0.62
CA LYS A 59 4.05 -11.41 0.03
C LYS A 59 3.77 -9.94 -0.20
N PHE A 60 4.40 -9.07 0.58
CA PHE A 60 4.28 -7.63 0.45
C PHE A 60 5.63 -6.95 0.61
N TYR A 61 5.75 -5.71 0.12
CA TYR A 61 6.89 -4.86 0.46
C TYR A 61 6.42 -3.42 0.65
N ARG A 62 7.08 -2.70 1.57
CA ARG A 62 6.87 -1.28 1.83
C ARG A 62 8.00 -0.47 1.24
N ILE A 63 7.66 0.64 0.59
CA ILE A 63 8.58 1.73 0.28
C ILE A 63 8.24 2.92 1.15
N ILE A 64 9.24 3.40 1.87
CA ILE A 64 9.12 4.45 2.87
C ILE A 64 10.40 5.26 2.91
N THR A 65 10.29 6.59 2.97
CA THR A 65 11.44 7.49 3.11
C THR A 65 11.54 7.96 4.56
N TYR A 66 12.75 7.98 5.11
CA TYR A 66 13.02 8.42 6.47
C TYR A 66 13.89 9.67 6.53
N LYS A 67 13.58 10.53 7.49
CA LYS A 67 14.45 11.60 7.98
C LYS A 67 14.51 11.54 9.50
N ASP A 68 15.71 11.29 10.03
CA ASP A 68 15.94 11.19 11.48
C ASP A 68 15.03 10.15 12.13
N ASP A 69 14.94 8.98 11.50
CA ASP A 69 14.13 7.83 11.93
C ASP A 69 12.60 7.97 11.79
N LEU A 70 12.11 9.15 11.40
CA LEU A 70 10.70 9.42 11.18
C LEU A 70 10.32 9.25 9.70
N PRO A 71 9.17 8.62 9.40
CA PRO A 71 8.64 8.58 8.05
C PRO A 71 8.41 10.00 7.51
N VAL A 72 8.76 10.22 6.25
CA VAL A 72 8.48 11.47 5.55
C VAL A 72 7.80 11.20 4.21
N GLY A 73 6.85 12.06 3.86
CA GLY A 73 6.09 11.95 2.63
C GLY A 73 5.07 10.80 2.62
N LYS A 74 4.77 10.32 1.41
CA LYS A 74 3.77 9.28 1.17
C LYS A 74 4.43 7.90 1.23
N VAL A 75 3.91 7.05 2.09
CA VAL A 75 4.29 5.64 2.22
C VAL A 75 3.45 4.81 1.26
N ARG A 76 4.05 3.76 0.70
CA ARG A 76 3.38 2.84 -0.21
C ARG A 76 3.71 1.41 0.15
N ASP A 77 2.68 0.59 0.27
CA ASP A 77 2.81 -0.85 0.37
C ASP A 77 2.33 -1.48 -0.92
N TYR A 78 2.99 -2.57 -1.28
CA TYR A 78 2.81 -3.26 -2.53
C TYR A 78 2.62 -4.74 -2.26
N TYR A 79 1.80 -5.38 -3.08
CA TYR A 79 1.90 -6.82 -3.28
C TYR A 79 3.27 -7.18 -3.86
N ARG A 80 3.76 -8.41 -3.62
CA ARG A 80 5.01 -8.91 -4.23
C ARG A 80 5.10 -8.66 -5.74
N THR A 81 3.95 -8.67 -6.43
CA THR A 81 3.83 -8.42 -7.87
C THR A 81 4.18 -7.00 -8.31
N GLY A 82 4.27 -6.04 -7.37
CA GLY A 82 4.44 -4.62 -7.66
C GLY A 82 3.14 -3.83 -7.75
N ALA A 83 1.98 -4.50 -7.68
CA ALA A 83 0.69 -3.83 -7.56
C ALA A 83 0.60 -3.10 -6.21
N ILE A 84 0.13 -1.85 -6.22
CA ILE A 84 -0.09 -1.09 -4.98
C ILE A 84 -1.15 -1.82 -4.15
N GLN A 85 -0.87 -1.98 -2.86
CA GLN A 85 -1.80 -2.54 -1.87
C GLN A 85 -2.29 -1.47 -0.90
N TRP A 86 -1.42 -0.52 -0.53
CA TRP A 86 -1.79 0.59 0.34
C TRP A 86 -1.01 1.85 0.03
N THR A 87 -1.64 3.01 0.23
CA THR A 87 -0.91 4.28 0.30
C THR A 87 -1.45 5.20 1.38
N GLY A 88 -0.57 5.95 2.02
CA GLY A 88 -0.95 6.93 3.04
C GLY A 88 0.24 7.67 3.60
N LYS A 89 0.01 8.45 4.66
CA LYS A 89 1.06 9.10 5.43
C LYS A 89 1.14 8.44 6.81
N LEU A 90 2.37 8.20 7.26
CA LEU A 90 2.67 7.76 8.61
C LEU A 90 3.41 8.88 9.34
N LEU A 91 3.01 9.16 10.58
CA LEU A 91 3.81 9.97 11.51
C LEU A 91 4.86 9.10 12.21
N LYS A 92 4.58 7.81 12.34
CA LYS A 92 5.42 6.78 12.95
C LYS A 92 5.07 5.43 12.33
N ASP A 93 6.05 4.56 12.16
CA ASP A 93 5.86 3.17 11.70
C ASP A 93 6.23 2.13 12.78
N ARG A 94 6.85 2.55 13.89
CA ARG A 94 7.30 1.69 14.99
C ARG A 94 7.22 2.38 16.36
N PRO A 95 6.98 1.67 17.48
CA PRO A 95 6.66 0.24 17.54
C PRO A 95 5.27 -0.07 16.98
N SER A 96 4.42 0.95 16.85
CA SER A 96 3.13 0.90 16.18
C SER A 96 3.03 2.00 15.13
N GLU A 97 2.23 1.74 14.10
CA GLU A 97 1.97 2.71 13.04
C GLU A 97 1.00 3.79 13.52
N VAL A 98 1.33 5.05 13.21
CA VAL A 98 0.46 6.20 13.43
C VAL A 98 0.12 6.80 12.07
N LYS A 99 -1.06 6.48 11.55
CA LYS A 99 -1.57 6.97 10.27
C LYS A 99 -2.06 8.41 10.38
N ASP A 100 -1.94 9.18 9.30
CA ASP A 100 -2.40 10.57 9.25
C ASP A 100 -2.90 10.93 7.85
N GLY A 101 -3.99 11.71 7.79
CA GLY A 101 -4.64 12.07 6.54
C GLY A 101 -5.32 10.90 5.83
N LYS A 102 -5.46 11.03 4.51
CA LYS A 102 -6.13 10.04 3.65
C LYS A 102 -5.26 8.81 3.42
N CYS A 103 -5.83 7.64 3.66
CA CYS A 103 -5.25 6.33 3.44
C CYS A 103 -6.12 5.53 2.47
N LEU A 104 -5.50 4.86 1.50
CA LEU A 104 -6.19 4.10 0.45
C LEU A 104 -5.64 2.68 0.40
N TRP A 105 -6.54 1.69 0.35
CA TRP A 105 -6.21 0.28 0.11
C TRP A 105 -6.73 -0.14 -1.25
N TYR A 106 -5.99 -1.03 -1.87
CA TYR A 106 -6.23 -1.50 -3.22
C TYR A 106 -6.24 -3.02 -3.25
N ASP A 107 -7.04 -3.60 -4.14
CA ASP A 107 -6.92 -5.02 -4.50
C ASP A 107 -5.73 -5.23 -5.47
N LYS A 108 -5.47 -6.50 -5.83
CA LYS A 108 -4.39 -6.87 -6.77
C LYS A 108 -4.59 -6.31 -8.19
N ASN A 109 -5.81 -5.88 -8.53
CA ASN A 109 -6.16 -5.31 -9.83
C ASN A 109 -6.07 -3.77 -9.81
N GLY A 110 -5.76 -3.16 -8.65
CA GLY A 110 -5.64 -1.72 -8.49
C GLY A 110 -6.97 -1.01 -8.18
N ASN A 111 -8.05 -1.74 -7.90
CA ASN A 111 -9.31 -1.11 -7.48
C ASN A 111 -9.23 -0.70 -6.02
N ILE A 112 -9.75 0.49 -5.69
CA ILE A 112 -9.84 0.94 -4.30
C ILE A 112 -10.85 0.09 -3.55
N THR A 113 -10.41 -0.63 -2.53
CA THR A 113 -11.27 -1.43 -1.65
C THR A 113 -11.66 -0.67 -0.39
N GLN A 114 -10.82 0.27 0.04
CA GLN A 114 -11.04 1.08 1.24
C GLN A 114 -10.39 2.46 1.11
N GLU A 115 -11.08 3.46 1.64
CA GLU A 115 -10.60 4.82 1.86
C GLU A 115 -10.91 5.20 3.31
N ASN A 116 -9.88 5.52 4.10
CA ASN A 116 -10.05 6.01 5.47
C ASN A 116 -9.33 7.34 5.65
N TRP A 117 -9.87 8.18 6.53
CA TRP A 117 -9.23 9.42 6.98
C TRP A 117 -8.80 9.27 8.43
N TYR A 118 -7.54 9.60 8.71
CA TYR A 118 -6.98 9.59 10.06
C TYR A 118 -6.50 10.96 10.50
N ARG A 119 -6.48 11.19 11.82
CA ARG A 119 -5.76 12.30 12.45
C ARG A 119 -4.94 11.75 13.61
N LYS A 120 -3.61 11.79 13.48
CA LYS A 120 -2.69 11.28 14.51
C LYS A 120 -3.04 9.86 15.00
N GLY A 121 -3.39 8.96 14.09
CA GLY A 121 -3.75 7.57 14.38
C GLY A 121 -5.24 7.33 14.63
N ALA A 122 -6.02 8.34 14.99
CA ALA A 122 -7.46 8.21 15.21
C ALA A 122 -8.22 8.18 13.87
N LEU A 123 -9.14 7.23 13.69
CA LEU A 123 -9.98 7.10 12.51
C LEU A 123 -11.12 8.13 12.55
N LEU A 124 -11.21 9.00 11.54
CA LEU A 124 -12.21 10.07 11.45
C LEU A 124 -13.38 9.75 10.51
N LYS A 125 -13.12 9.01 9.44
CA LYS A 125 -14.13 8.67 8.44
C LYS A 125 -13.71 7.42 7.66
N PRO A 126 -14.38 6.28 7.84
CA PRO A 126 -14.23 5.15 6.93
C PRO A 126 -15.14 5.33 5.70
N LYS A 127 -14.64 4.92 4.53
CA LYS A 127 -15.42 4.70 3.29
C LYS A 127 -14.91 3.42 2.66
N ILE A 128 -15.71 2.37 2.69
CA ILE A 128 -15.32 1.04 2.20
C ILE A 128 -16.14 0.71 0.96
N ALA A 129 -15.49 0.11 -0.04
CA ALA A 129 -16.12 -0.28 -1.30
C ALA A 129 -16.68 -1.72 -1.28
N ILE A 130 -16.33 -2.53 -0.28
CA ILE A 130 -16.72 -3.94 -0.16
C ILE A 130 -17.37 -4.19 1.21
N ASP A 131 -18.64 -4.58 1.21
CA ASP A 131 -19.33 -4.99 2.45
C ASP A 131 -18.74 -6.31 2.99
N SER A 132 -18.36 -6.34 4.28
CA SER A 132 -17.74 -7.51 4.93
C SER A 132 -17.95 -7.50 6.45
N ASN A 133 -17.78 -8.65 7.12
CA ASN A 133 -17.91 -8.71 8.60
C ASN A 133 -16.82 -7.92 9.33
N TRP A 134 -15.62 -7.80 8.75
CA TRP A 134 -14.57 -6.93 9.26
C TRP A 134 -14.93 -5.44 9.18
N TYR A 135 -15.75 -5.04 8.20
CA TYR A 135 -16.27 -3.67 8.13
C TYR A 135 -17.20 -3.36 9.31
N LYS A 136 -18.05 -4.31 9.72
CA LYS A 136 -18.95 -4.11 10.87
C LYS A 136 -18.19 -3.82 12.15
N SER A 137 -17.01 -4.41 12.37
CA SER A 137 -16.18 -4.09 13.55
C SER A 137 -15.57 -2.69 13.47
N ILE A 138 -15.09 -2.26 12.30
CA ILE A 138 -14.56 -0.88 12.11
C ILE A 138 -15.64 0.18 12.32
N LEU A 139 -16.86 -0.07 11.84
CA LEU A 139 -18.00 0.81 12.09
C LEU A 139 -18.34 0.90 13.58
N ALA A 140 -18.28 -0.23 14.29
CA ALA A 140 -18.53 -0.24 15.73
C ALA A 140 -17.50 0.63 16.45
N ASP A 141 -16.20 0.47 16.16
CA ASP A 141 -15.13 1.29 16.74
C ASP A 141 -15.31 2.78 16.39
N TYR A 142 -15.67 3.09 15.14
CA TYR A 142 -15.95 4.46 14.72
C TYR A 142 -17.14 5.09 15.46
N ASN A 143 -18.23 4.33 15.63
CA ASN A 143 -19.41 4.80 16.34
C ASN A 143 -19.15 4.99 17.84
N MET A 144 -18.33 4.14 18.46
CA MET A 144 -17.88 4.31 19.85
C MET A 144 -17.08 5.60 20.04
N ILE A 145 -16.12 5.88 19.16
CA ILE A 145 -15.34 7.14 19.20
C ILE A 145 -16.26 8.35 19.01
N LYS A 146 -17.21 8.27 18.08
CA LYS A 146 -18.19 9.34 17.87
C LYS A 146 -19.06 9.59 19.09
N MET A 147 -19.42 8.55 19.83
CA MET A 147 -20.18 8.68 21.08
C MET A 147 -19.34 9.33 22.17
N GLU A 148 -18.08 8.93 22.37
CA GLU A 148 -17.19 9.53 23.39
C GLU A 148 -17.00 11.03 23.18
N VAL A 149 -16.82 11.47 21.92
CA VAL A 149 -16.68 12.90 21.58
C VAL A 149 -17.98 13.68 21.79
N ALA A 150 -19.15 13.03 21.71
CA ALA A 150 -20.45 13.69 21.90
C ALA A 150 -20.83 13.89 23.39
N PHE A 151 -20.05 13.38 24.33
CA PHE A 151 -20.24 13.58 25.78
C PHE A 151 -19.26 14.59 26.40
N GLU A 152 -18.38 15.18 25.58
CA GLU A 152 -17.42 16.22 26.01
C GLU A 152 -17.86 17.66 25.65
N ASP A 153 -19.06 17.83 25.07
CA ASP A 153 -19.68 19.12 24.74
C ASP A 153 -20.82 19.50 25.71
#